data_AF-A0A034UZ40-F1
#
_entry.id   AF-A0A034UZ40-F1
#
_cell.length_a   1.000
_cell.length_b   1.000
_cell.length_c   1.000
_cell.angle_alpha   90.00
_cell.angle_beta   90.00
_cell.angle_gamma   90.00
#
_symmetry.space_group_name_H-M   'P 1'
#
loop_
_entity.id
_entity.type
_entity.pdbx_description
1 polymer ?
#
loop_
_entity_poly.entity_id
_entity_poly.type
_entity_poly.pdbx_seq_one_letter_code
_entity_poly.pdbx_strand_id
1 'polypeptide(L)'
;MALIAHINPPEDGLIYTANNTKLKIGEKIVGKGTLYISQNSLGWQAENMSEGISILWKQISVHGISSIPCKCIYFMLDHNLEWRGVYDKDTRASVRNINLNGNVDAAEVPHQINGEIIPMEQQLDDERNVDVDEGNVTDDEGDITDDNLTECWILPDDVNTVDIIFQAMTECQALHPDSDDSLSEESDFMDDDDDGNNLENVPALVGNGARDDAEDAQGGIRNLNLNDERFADADE
;
A
#
# COMPACT_ATOMS: atom_id res chain seq x y z
N MET A 1 -0.46 13.93 -5.96
CA MET A 1 0.99 14.16 -6.09
C MET A 1 1.58 14.38 -4.71
N ALA A 2 2.68 13.71 -4.36
CA ALA A 2 3.34 13.93 -3.06
C ALA A 2 4.06 15.29 -3.02
N LEU A 3 4.10 15.93 -1.87
CA LEU A 3 4.78 17.21 -1.65
C LEU A 3 6.14 16.97 -0.98
N ILE A 4 7.21 17.45 -1.61
CA ILE A 4 8.56 17.49 -1.03
C ILE A 4 8.83 18.91 -0.53
N ALA A 5 8.95 19.07 0.79
CA ALA A 5 9.20 20.35 1.45
C ALA A 5 9.56 20.12 2.93
N HIS A 6 9.99 21.16 3.65
CA HIS A 6 10.10 21.07 5.10
C HIS A 6 8.72 20.84 5.74
N ILE A 7 8.53 19.74 6.45
CA ILE A 7 7.28 19.35 7.08
C ILE A 7 7.29 19.77 8.56
N ASN A 8 6.39 20.68 8.91
CA ASN A 8 6.12 21.08 10.29
C ASN A 8 4.98 20.24 10.88
N PRO A 9 4.86 20.14 12.22
CA PRO A 9 3.67 19.61 12.85
C PRO A 9 2.42 20.34 12.33
N PRO A 10 1.40 19.61 11.83
CA PRO A 10 0.13 20.20 11.41
C PRO A 10 -0.53 20.97 12.55
N GLU A 11 -0.95 22.22 12.30
CA GLU A 11 -1.63 23.05 13.32
C GLU A 11 -3.04 22.53 13.63
N ASP A 12 -3.75 22.03 12.60
CA ASP A 12 -5.09 21.48 12.69
C ASP A 12 -5.13 20.05 12.13
N GLY A 13 -6.07 19.25 12.66
CA GLY A 13 -6.34 17.90 12.16
C GLY A 13 -5.22 16.88 12.40
N LEU A 14 -4.25 17.16 13.27
CA LEU A 14 -3.25 16.16 13.70
C LEU A 14 -3.93 15.05 14.52
N ILE A 15 -3.80 13.82 14.05
CA ILE A 15 -4.35 12.62 14.71
C ILE A 15 -3.28 11.94 15.54
N TYR A 16 -2.08 11.76 14.99
CA TYR A 16 -0.99 11.07 15.66
C TYR A 16 0.37 11.60 15.21
N THR A 17 1.36 11.54 16.11
CA THR A 17 2.75 11.86 15.81
C THR A 17 3.69 10.88 16.49
N ALA A 18 4.76 10.48 15.81
CA ALA A 18 5.80 9.62 16.36
C ALA A 18 7.18 10.08 15.94
N ASN A 19 8.03 10.37 16.92
CA ASN A 19 9.45 10.63 16.71
C ASN A 19 10.19 9.31 16.47
N ASN A 20 11.45 9.39 16.09
CA ASN A 20 12.31 8.21 15.95
C ASN A 20 11.76 7.14 15.00
N THR A 21 11.16 7.57 13.89
CA THR A 21 10.66 6.67 12.84
C THR A 21 11.60 6.72 11.64
N LYS A 22 11.85 5.58 10.98
CA LYS A 22 12.58 5.55 9.73
C LYS A 22 11.62 5.41 8.56
N LEU A 23 11.91 6.13 7.48
CA LEU A 23 11.21 5.97 6.21
C LEU A 23 12.07 5.14 5.26
N LYS A 24 11.51 4.07 4.70
CA LYS A 24 12.10 3.29 3.60
C LYS A 24 11.23 3.49 2.35
N ILE A 25 11.86 3.75 1.21
CA ILE A 25 11.20 3.92 -0.10
C ILE A 25 11.91 3.00 -1.09
N GLY A 26 11.17 2.09 -1.73
CA GLY A 26 11.76 0.93 -2.42
C GLY A 26 12.76 0.25 -1.51
N GLU A 27 13.99 -0.01 -1.98
CA GLU A 27 15.05 -0.62 -1.15
C GLU A 27 15.88 0.36 -0.32
N LYS A 28 15.62 1.68 -0.41
CA LYS A 28 16.44 2.69 0.25
C LYS A 28 15.83 3.14 1.57
N ILE A 29 16.60 3.03 2.66
CA ILE A 29 16.28 3.71 3.92
C ILE A 29 16.68 5.18 3.76
N VAL A 30 15.69 6.08 3.77
CA VAL A 30 15.89 7.53 3.60
C VAL A 30 16.58 8.12 4.82
N GLY A 31 16.15 7.75 6.02
CA GLY A 31 16.72 8.25 7.27
C GLY A 31 15.79 8.05 8.46
N LYS A 32 16.15 8.69 9.57
CA LYS A 32 15.35 8.76 10.81
C LYS A 32 14.70 10.14 10.93
N GLY A 33 13.48 10.18 11.44
CA GLY A 33 12.61 11.36 11.38
C GLY A 33 11.39 11.28 12.28
N THR A 34 10.51 12.27 12.10
CA THR A 34 9.23 12.38 12.79
C THR A 34 8.08 12.16 11.82
N LEU A 35 7.18 11.25 12.17
CA LEU A 35 5.95 10.96 11.46
C LEU A 35 4.82 11.85 11.98
N TYR A 36 4.03 12.42 11.07
CA TYR A 36 2.80 13.15 11.35
C TYR A 36 1.65 12.51 10.56
N ILE A 37 0.61 12.07 11.27
CA ILE A 37 -0.63 11.56 10.68
C ILE A 37 -1.70 12.60 10.92
N SER A 38 -2.13 13.28 9.87
CA SER A 38 -3.20 14.28 9.93
C SER A 38 -4.41 13.81 9.13
N GLN A 39 -5.56 14.41 9.36
CA GLN A 39 -6.77 14.14 8.60
C GLN A 39 -6.57 14.29 7.08
N ASN A 40 -5.62 15.10 6.62
CA ASN A 40 -5.46 15.43 5.20
C ASN A 40 -4.26 14.74 4.55
N SER A 41 -3.23 14.39 5.33
CA SER A 41 -2.00 13.81 4.80
C SER A 41 -1.21 12.99 5.83
N LEU A 42 -0.41 12.07 5.30
CA LEU A 42 0.71 11.43 5.96
C LEU A 42 1.98 12.24 5.70
N GLY A 43 2.51 12.90 6.73
CA GLY A 43 3.75 13.67 6.67
C GLY A 43 4.91 12.96 7.36
N TRP A 44 6.13 13.11 6.83
CA TRP A 44 7.35 12.64 7.49
C TRP A 44 8.49 13.64 7.28
N GLN A 45 9.12 14.07 8.36
CA GLN A 45 10.25 15.00 8.37
C GLN A 45 11.52 14.28 8.84
N ALA A 46 12.56 14.23 8.00
CA ALA A 46 13.87 13.72 8.40
C ALA A 46 14.53 14.64 9.43
N GLU A 47 15.25 14.07 10.40
CA GLU A 47 16.03 14.84 11.39
C GLU A 47 17.26 15.51 10.77
N ASN A 48 17.85 14.89 9.73
CA ASN A 48 19.13 15.30 9.15
C ASN A 48 19.00 15.93 7.74
N MET A 49 17.79 16.25 7.29
CA MET A 49 17.55 16.87 5.98
C MET A 49 16.63 18.07 6.14
N SER A 50 16.78 19.06 5.25
CA SER A 50 15.92 20.25 5.22
C SER A 50 14.51 19.95 4.70
N GLU A 51 14.34 18.83 3.98
CA GLU A 51 13.09 18.45 3.36
C GLU A 51 12.59 17.12 3.92
N GLY A 52 11.28 17.01 4.01
CA GLY A 52 10.53 15.80 4.24
C GLY A 52 9.55 15.55 3.09
N ILE A 53 8.57 14.69 3.33
CA ILE A 53 7.53 14.31 2.38
C ILE A 53 6.15 14.41 3.03
N SER A 54 5.15 14.89 2.29
CA SER A 54 3.74 14.84 2.67
C SER A 54 2.93 14.20 1.55
N ILE A 55 2.11 13.22 1.91
CA ILE A 55 1.38 12.34 1.01
C ILE A 55 -0.09 12.46 1.33
N LEU A 56 -0.91 12.80 0.33
CA LEU A 56 -2.36 12.84 0.51
C LEU A 56 -2.91 11.41 0.61
N TRP A 57 -3.94 11.20 1.43
CA TRP A 57 -4.52 9.87 1.67
C TRP A 57 -4.96 9.15 0.39
N LYS A 58 -5.52 9.89 -0.57
CA LYS A 58 -5.94 9.36 -1.89
C LYS A 58 -4.80 8.76 -2.71
N GLN A 59 -3.54 9.08 -2.39
CA GLN A 59 -2.39 8.54 -3.09
C GLN A 59 -1.88 7.23 -2.50
N ILE A 60 -2.37 6.85 -1.32
CA ILE A 60 -1.99 5.60 -0.67
C ILE A 60 -3.01 4.56 -1.14
N SER A 61 -2.59 3.69 -2.06
CA SER A 61 -3.43 2.62 -2.61
C SER A 61 -3.80 1.60 -1.54
N VAL A 62 -2.83 1.22 -0.71
CA VAL A 62 -3.01 0.26 0.38
C VAL A 62 -1.97 0.52 1.47
N HIS A 63 -2.35 0.26 2.72
CA HIS A 63 -1.44 0.18 3.86
C HIS A 63 -1.73 -1.04 4.72
N GLY A 64 -0.73 -1.48 5.48
CA GLY A 64 -0.84 -2.66 6.32
C GLY A 64 0.30 -2.77 7.32
N ILE A 65 0.20 -3.77 8.19
CA ILE A 65 1.28 -4.13 9.12
C ILE A 65 2.13 -5.21 8.45
N SER A 66 3.44 -4.97 8.36
CA SER A 66 4.44 -5.95 7.93
C SER A 66 5.38 -6.29 9.08
N SER A 67 6.15 -7.37 8.95
CA SER A 67 7.05 -7.87 10.00
C SER A 67 8.46 -8.24 9.51
N ILE A 68 8.86 -7.76 8.33
CA ILE A 68 10.14 -8.12 7.72
C ILE A 68 11.09 -6.90 7.72
N PRO A 69 12.20 -6.89 8.49
CA PRO A 69 12.62 -7.87 9.50
C PRO A 69 11.97 -7.64 10.89
N CYS A 70 11.31 -6.50 11.12
CA CYS A 70 10.63 -6.15 12.38
C CYS A 70 9.21 -5.65 12.09
N LYS A 71 8.34 -5.67 13.10
CA LYS A 71 6.97 -5.12 13.01
C LYS A 71 7.03 -3.64 12.57
N CYS A 72 6.41 -3.32 11.45
CA CYS A 72 6.44 -2.00 10.82
C CYS A 72 5.16 -1.76 10.01
N ILE A 73 5.03 -0.55 9.47
CA ILE A 73 3.96 -0.20 8.54
C ILE A 73 4.50 -0.33 7.13
N TYR A 74 3.73 -0.98 6.27
CA TYR A 74 3.88 -0.97 4.83
C TYR A 74 2.79 -0.10 4.22
N PHE A 75 3.13 0.65 3.17
CA PHE A 75 2.13 1.33 2.35
C PHE A 75 2.64 1.49 0.91
N MET A 76 1.71 1.44 -0.04
CA MET A 76 2.00 1.56 -1.46
C MET A 76 1.38 2.83 -2.01
N LEU A 77 2.14 3.58 -2.80
CA LEU A 77 1.65 4.74 -3.54
C LEU A 77 1.16 4.33 -4.92
N ASP A 78 0.09 4.98 -5.37
CA ASP A 78 -0.54 4.84 -6.69
C ASP A 78 0.28 5.41 -7.87
N HIS A 79 1.50 5.90 -7.61
CA HIS A 79 2.37 6.55 -8.59
C HIS A 79 3.85 6.29 -8.30
N ASN A 80 4.68 6.53 -9.31
CA ASN A 80 6.13 6.55 -9.18
C ASN A 80 6.57 7.85 -8.50
N LEU A 81 7.08 7.74 -7.27
CA LEU A 81 7.54 8.87 -6.48
C LEU A 81 8.90 9.34 -7.01
N GLU A 82 9.03 10.64 -7.26
CA GLU A 82 10.30 11.28 -7.57
C GLU A 82 10.66 12.28 -6.47
N TRP A 83 11.69 11.96 -5.69
CA TRP A 83 12.32 12.82 -4.70
C TRP A 83 13.80 13.00 -5.04
N ARG A 84 14.13 14.07 -5.76
CA ARG A 84 15.49 14.29 -6.31
C ARG A 84 16.59 14.15 -5.26
N GLY A 85 17.62 13.37 -5.58
CA GLY A 85 18.76 13.09 -4.71
C GLY A 85 18.47 12.12 -3.57
N VAL A 86 17.20 11.74 -3.37
CA VAL A 86 16.76 10.83 -2.30
C VAL A 86 16.22 9.54 -2.91
N TYR A 87 15.24 9.63 -3.79
CA TYR A 87 14.63 8.51 -4.48
C TYR A 87 14.19 8.97 -5.87
N ASP A 88 14.98 8.62 -6.89
CA ASP A 88 14.81 8.97 -8.29
C ASP A 88 15.34 7.85 -9.19
N LYS A 89 15.23 8.02 -10.51
CA LYS A 89 15.62 6.99 -11.49
C LYS A 89 17.09 6.58 -11.36
N ASP A 90 17.98 7.54 -11.13
CA ASP A 90 19.44 7.30 -11.04
C ASP A 90 19.78 6.53 -9.76
N THR A 91 19.17 6.94 -8.63
CA THR A 91 19.37 6.29 -7.34
C THR A 91 18.71 4.90 -7.29
N ARG A 92 17.58 4.69 -7.99
CA ARG A 92 16.93 3.38 -8.12
C ARG A 92 17.76 2.40 -8.96
N ALA A 93 18.27 2.85 -10.10
CA ALA A 93 19.11 2.03 -10.98
C ALA A 93 20.42 1.61 -10.28
N SER A 94 21.03 2.53 -9.53
CA SER A 94 22.25 2.26 -8.77
C SER A 94 22.08 1.13 -7.75
N VAL A 95 20.92 1.05 -7.07
CA VAL A 95 20.63 -0.04 -6.10
C VAL A 95 20.42 -1.38 -6.82
N ARG A 96 19.70 -1.40 -7.94
CA ARG A 96 19.50 -2.62 -8.75
C ARG A 96 20.85 -3.21 -9.21
N ASN A 97 21.77 -2.35 -9.66
CA ASN A 97 23.10 -2.76 -10.13
C ASN A 97 24.00 -3.35 -9.02
N ILE A 98 23.86 -2.90 -7.77
CA ILE A 98 24.59 -3.49 -6.63
C ILE A 98 24.12 -4.93 -6.39
N ASN A 99 22.81 -5.17 -6.47
CA ASN A 99 22.22 -6.46 -6.13
C ASN A 99 22.46 -7.55 -7.20
N LEU A 100 22.69 -7.16 -8.46
CA LEU A 100 23.01 -8.08 -9.57
C LEU A 100 24.45 -8.62 -9.54
N ASN A 101 25.35 -7.96 -8.81
CA ASN A 101 26.78 -8.27 -8.80
C ASN A 101 27.23 -9.12 -7.57
N GLY A 102 26.31 -9.73 -6.82
CA GLY A 102 26.61 -10.35 -5.53
C GLY A 102 27.09 -11.81 -5.58
N ASN A 103 28.41 -12.05 -5.76
CA ASN A 103 29.26 -13.07 -5.08
C ASN A 103 30.71 -12.96 -5.66
N VAL A 104 31.85 -12.85 -4.95
CA VAL A 104 32.35 -13.28 -3.63
C VAL A 104 33.44 -12.32 -3.09
N ASP A 105 33.53 -12.28 -1.76
CA ASP A 105 34.72 -12.11 -0.90
C ASP A 105 35.52 -10.80 -0.72
N ALA A 106 35.76 -10.59 0.59
CA ALA A 106 36.81 -9.82 1.25
C ALA A 106 36.72 -8.29 1.24
N ALA A 107 36.54 -7.77 2.44
CA ALA A 107 36.80 -6.38 2.81
C ALA A 107 38.18 -5.91 2.32
N GLU A 108 38.20 -4.81 1.56
CA GLU A 108 39.37 -3.93 1.51
C GLU A 108 39.02 -2.58 2.15
N VAL A 109 39.35 -2.54 3.44
CA VAL A 109 39.58 -1.30 4.20
C VAL A 109 40.73 -0.56 3.53
N PRO A 110 40.66 0.77 3.31
CA PRO A 110 41.81 1.52 2.82
C PRO A 110 42.92 1.48 3.88
N HIS A 111 43.97 0.69 3.65
CA HIS A 111 45.17 0.74 4.48
C HIS A 111 45.98 1.97 4.12
N GLN A 112 45.83 3.02 4.92
CA GLN A 112 46.74 4.15 4.93
C GLN A 112 47.97 3.79 5.77
N ILE A 113 49.12 3.56 5.14
CA ILE A 113 50.42 3.64 5.82
C ILE A 113 51.42 4.45 4.98
N ASN A 114 51.86 5.57 5.57
CA ASN A 114 53.11 6.31 5.36
C ASN A 114 53.48 6.68 3.91
N GLY A 115 53.17 7.93 3.56
CA GLY A 115 53.34 8.50 2.23
C GLY A 115 54.71 8.33 1.59
N GLU A 116 54.70 7.73 0.40
CA GLU A 116 55.55 8.07 -0.73
C GLU A 116 54.84 7.61 -2.01
N ILE A 117 54.74 8.48 -3.02
CA ILE A 117 54.16 8.14 -4.32
C ILE A 117 55.26 7.49 -5.16
N ILE A 118 55.07 6.23 -5.56
CA ILE A 118 55.88 5.60 -6.60
C ILE A 118 55.06 5.56 -7.89
N PRO A 119 55.43 6.32 -8.94
CA PRO A 119 54.86 6.17 -10.27
C PRO A 119 55.78 5.27 -11.10
N MET A 120 55.29 4.09 -11.48
CA MET A 120 55.93 3.19 -12.45
C MET A 120 54.86 2.23 -12.96
N GLU A 121 54.77 1.83 -14.22
CA GLU A 121 55.25 2.29 -15.52
C GLU A 121 54.55 1.33 -16.52
N GLN A 122 54.50 1.72 -17.78
CA GLN A 122 53.76 1.05 -18.88
C GLN A 122 54.19 -0.40 -19.17
N GLN A 123 53.36 -1.06 -20.01
CA GLN A 123 53.55 -2.31 -20.78
C GLN A 123 52.95 -3.57 -20.09
N LEU A 124 52.09 -4.40 -20.70
CA LEU A 124 52.11 -4.94 -22.06
C LEU A 124 50.69 -5.27 -22.60
N ASP A 125 50.50 -4.92 -23.87
CA ASP A 125 49.79 -5.59 -24.98
C ASP A 125 49.39 -7.08 -24.80
N ASP A 126 48.12 -7.40 -25.10
CA ASP A 126 47.78 -8.51 -26.00
C ASP A 126 46.37 -8.37 -26.59
N GLU A 127 46.31 -8.31 -27.92
CA GLU A 127 45.11 -8.14 -28.74
C GLU A 127 44.42 -9.49 -28.97
N ARG A 128 43.12 -9.62 -28.67
CA ARG A 128 42.25 -10.57 -29.36
C ARG A 128 40.84 -10.03 -29.57
N ASN A 129 40.67 -9.42 -30.75
CA ASN A 129 39.39 -9.30 -31.45
C ASN A 129 38.87 -10.70 -31.80
N VAL A 130 37.69 -11.05 -31.31
CA VAL A 130 36.79 -11.98 -32.00
C VAL A 130 35.40 -11.36 -31.96
N ASP A 131 35.06 -10.67 -33.04
CA ASP A 131 33.71 -10.31 -33.38
C ASP A 131 32.91 -11.60 -33.61
N VAL A 132 31.92 -11.87 -32.76
CA VAL A 132 30.80 -12.77 -33.11
C VAL A 132 29.50 -12.00 -32.89
N ASP A 133 28.88 -11.82 -34.04
CA ASP A 133 27.69 -11.08 -34.41
C ASP A 133 26.41 -11.54 -33.70
N GLU A 134 25.48 -10.60 -33.73
CA GLU A 134 24.21 -10.44 -33.06
C GLU A 134 23.24 -11.62 -33.14
N GLY A 135 22.55 -11.85 -32.03
CA GLY A 135 21.38 -12.71 -32.00
C GLY A 135 20.79 -12.91 -30.61
N ASN A 136 20.88 -11.92 -29.72
CA ASN A 136 20.11 -11.95 -28.48
C ASN A 136 18.86 -11.08 -28.68
N VAL A 137 17.89 -11.63 -29.40
CA VAL A 137 16.49 -11.25 -29.16
C VAL A 137 16.15 -11.77 -27.78
N THR A 138 16.49 -10.98 -26.75
CA THR A 138 15.77 -11.08 -25.50
C THR A 138 14.35 -10.73 -25.84
N ASP A 139 13.50 -11.73 -25.75
CA ASP A 139 12.07 -11.59 -25.63
C ASP A 139 11.81 -10.70 -24.40
N ASP A 140 11.89 -9.39 -24.61
CA ASP A 140 11.48 -8.35 -23.67
C ASP A 140 9.96 -8.37 -23.68
N GLU A 141 9.41 -9.47 -23.19
CA GLU A 141 8.03 -9.61 -22.77
C GLU A 141 7.84 -8.55 -21.70
N GLY A 142 7.24 -7.44 -22.11
CA GLY A 142 7.30 -6.16 -21.44
C GLY A 142 7.18 -6.26 -19.91
N ASP A 143 8.18 -5.69 -19.25
CA ASP A 143 8.14 -5.28 -17.85
C ASP A 143 7.15 -4.11 -17.69
N ILE A 144 5.89 -4.38 -17.99
CA ILE A 144 4.76 -3.46 -17.80
C ILE A 144 3.98 -4.02 -16.62
N THR A 145 4.37 -3.69 -15.38
CA THR A 145 3.39 -3.40 -14.30
C THR A 145 3.97 -2.87 -12.98
N ASP A 146 5.23 -3.11 -12.61
CA ASP A 146 5.72 -2.72 -11.26
C ASP A 146 6.34 -1.32 -11.19
N ASP A 147 6.74 -0.74 -12.32
CA ASP A 147 7.44 0.56 -12.33
C ASP A 147 6.51 1.77 -12.08
N ASN A 148 5.20 1.58 -12.00
CA ASN A 148 4.24 2.68 -11.81
C ASN A 148 3.86 2.94 -10.36
N LEU A 149 4.20 2.05 -9.43
CA LEU A 149 3.84 2.17 -8.02
C LEU A 149 5.09 2.37 -7.18
N THR A 150 4.94 2.96 -5.99
CA THR A 150 6.06 3.12 -5.06
C THR A 150 5.76 2.47 -3.73
N GLU A 151 6.51 1.44 -3.39
CA GLU A 151 6.42 0.80 -2.08
C GLU A 151 7.20 1.58 -1.03
N CYS A 152 6.59 1.76 0.14
CA CYS A 152 7.14 2.49 1.25
C CYS A 152 6.92 1.73 2.57
N TRP A 153 7.79 2.01 3.55
CA TRP A 153 7.64 1.51 4.91
C TRP A 153 7.93 2.60 5.94
N ILE A 154 7.14 2.62 7.01
CA ILE A 154 7.47 3.33 8.26
C ILE A 154 7.97 2.31 9.27
N LEU A 155 9.22 2.45 9.70
CA LEU A 155 9.86 1.61 10.70
C LEU A 155 10.03 2.41 12.00
N PRO A 156 9.05 2.38 12.92
CA PRO A 156 9.22 3.01 14.22
C PRO A 156 10.27 2.28 15.07
N ASP A 157 11.05 3.03 15.84
CA ASP A 157 11.98 2.43 16.82
C ASP A 157 11.21 1.68 17.94
N ASP A 158 10.00 2.13 18.28
CA ASP A 158 9.09 1.45 19.22
C ASP A 158 8.00 0.66 18.50
N VAL A 159 8.10 -0.67 18.51
CA VAL A 159 7.16 -1.60 17.85
C VAL A 159 5.73 -1.53 18.41
N ASN A 160 5.55 -1.04 19.64
CA ASN A 160 4.21 -0.91 20.26
C ASN A 160 3.39 0.19 19.61
N THR A 161 4.03 1.10 18.86
CA THR A 161 3.36 2.18 18.14
C THR A 161 2.76 1.75 16.81
N VAL A 162 3.15 0.59 16.28
CA VAL A 162 2.74 0.14 14.94
C VAL A 162 1.22 0.01 14.82
N ASP A 163 0.56 -0.60 15.81
CA ASP A 163 -0.90 -0.76 15.78
C ASP A 163 -1.62 0.60 15.86
N ILE A 164 -1.06 1.55 16.61
CA ILE A 164 -1.59 2.92 16.73
C ILE A 164 -1.45 3.65 15.39
N ILE A 165 -0.29 3.53 14.74
CA ILE A 165 -0.06 4.13 13.42
C ILE A 165 -1.02 3.54 12.39
N PHE A 166 -1.15 2.21 12.36
CA PHE A 166 -2.06 1.51 11.45
C PHE A 166 -3.51 1.97 11.63
N GLN A 167 -3.97 2.06 12.89
CA GLN A 167 -5.33 2.51 13.20
C GLN A 167 -5.54 3.96 12.76
N ALA A 168 -4.60 4.86 13.06
CA ALA A 168 -4.69 6.28 12.67
C ALA A 168 -4.70 6.46 11.14
N MET A 169 -3.89 5.69 10.39
CA MET A 169 -3.92 5.70 8.93
C MET A 169 -5.26 5.19 8.38
N THR A 170 -5.81 4.13 8.98
CA THR A 170 -7.10 3.54 8.57
C THR A 170 -8.25 4.51 8.78
N GLU A 171 -8.28 5.19 9.92
CA GLU A 171 -9.29 6.23 10.21
C GLU A 171 -9.17 7.40 9.24
N CYS A 172 -7.95 7.83 8.90
CA CYS A 172 -7.77 8.89 7.93
C CYS A 172 -8.17 8.45 6.52
N GLN A 173 -7.81 7.26 6.06
CA GLN A 173 -8.18 6.79 4.72
C GLN A 173 -9.71 6.70 4.54
N ALA A 174 -10.44 6.31 5.59
CA ALA A 174 -11.90 6.27 5.58
C ALA A 174 -12.57 7.65 5.38
N LEU A 175 -11.85 8.75 5.63
CA LEU A 175 -12.34 10.13 5.41
C LEU A 175 -12.17 10.61 3.96
N HIS A 176 -11.51 9.83 3.09
CA HIS A 176 -11.17 10.24 1.72
C HIS A 176 -11.66 9.24 0.67
N PRO A 177 -12.97 8.96 0.56
CA PRO A 177 -13.50 8.17 -0.56
C PRO A 177 -13.25 8.89 -1.90
N ASP A 178 -13.08 8.14 -2.97
CA ASP A 178 -13.00 8.70 -4.31
C ASP A 178 -14.39 9.08 -4.81
N SER A 179 -14.52 10.31 -5.29
CA SER A 179 -15.80 10.85 -5.77
C SER A 179 -16.29 10.13 -7.03
N ASP A 180 -15.38 9.48 -7.77
CA ASP A 180 -15.66 8.77 -9.01
C ASP A 180 -16.03 7.29 -8.79
N ASP A 181 -15.78 6.72 -7.60
CA ASP A 181 -16.24 5.36 -7.23
C ASP A 181 -17.73 5.31 -6.87
N SER A 182 -18.43 6.44 -6.99
CA SER A 182 -19.89 6.52 -6.82
C SER A 182 -20.67 6.05 -8.04
N LEU A 183 -20.14 5.13 -8.86
CA LEU A 183 -20.87 4.50 -9.95
C LEU A 183 -21.88 3.47 -9.42
N SER A 184 -22.94 4.00 -8.82
CA SER A 184 -24.24 3.39 -8.78
C SER A 184 -24.78 3.25 -10.21
N GLU A 185 -24.41 2.17 -10.90
CA GLU A 185 -25.11 1.67 -12.10
C GLU A 185 -25.44 0.17 -12.02
N GLU A 186 -25.37 -0.46 -10.83
CA GLU A 186 -26.01 -1.76 -10.60
C GLU A 186 -27.47 -1.54 -10.14
N SER A 187 -28.31 -1.11 -11.09
CA SER A 187 -29.73 -1.36 -11.01
C SER A 187 -30.21 -1.81 -12.38
N ASP A 188 -29.64 -2.91 -12.87
CA ASP A 188 -30.30 -3.73 -13.88
C ASP A 188 -31.49 -4.40 -13.19
N PHE A 189 -32.58 -3.62 -13.11
CA PHE A 189 -33.92 -4.11 -12.87
C PHE A 189 -34.13 -5.33 -13.78
N MET A 190 -34.31 -6.50 -13.19
CA MET A 190 -34.92 -7.63 -13.88
C MET A 190 -36.29 -7.15 -14.35
N ASP A 191 -36.40 -6.88 -15.65
CA ASP A 191 -37.66 -6.64 -16.35
C ASP A 191 -38.42 -7.99 -16.28
N ASP A 192 -39.30 -8.12 -15.29
CA ASP A 192 -40.21 -9.25 -15.20
C ASP A 192 -41.21 -9.07 -16.35
N ASP A 193 -41.00 -9.79 -17.46
CA ASP A 193 -41.89 -9.83 -18.61
C ASP A 193 -43.33 -10.20 -18.17
N ASP A 194 -44.17 -9.18 -17.99
CA ASP A 194 -45.63 -9.29 -17.86
C ASP A 194 -46.22 -9.66 -19.24
N ASP A 195 -46.33 -10.96 -19.52
CA ASP A 195 -47.08 -11.47 -20.66
C ASP A 195 -48.45 -12.00 -20.20
N GLY A 196 -49.48 -11.24 -20.54
CA GLY A 196 -50.81 -11.33 -19.95
C GLY A 196 -51.66 -12.50 -20.43
N ASN A 197 -52.66 -12.88 -19.61
CA ASN A 197 -53.94 -13.34 -20.15
C ASN A 197 -55.11 -13.33 -19.15
N ASN A 198 -56.15 -12.60 -19.56
CA ASN A 198 -57.55 -12.98 -19.53
C ASN A 198 -58.51 -12.43 -18.44
N LEU A 199 -59.62 -11.97 -19.01
CA LEU A 199 -60.78 -11.25 -18.52
C LEU A 199 -61.76 -12.18 -17.76
N GLU A 200 -62.74 -11.57 -17.08
CA GLU A 200 -64.00 -12.16 -16.56
C GLU A 200 -63.95 -12.90 -15.21
N ASN A 201 -64.26 -12.21 -14.11
CA ASN A 201 -65.62 -12.23 -13.54
C ASN A 201 -65.65 -11.57 -12.15
N VAL A 202 -66.39 -10.47 -12.04
CA VAL A 202 -66.90 -9.97 -10.76
C VAL A 202 -68.20 -10.72 -10.45
N PRO A 203 -68.35 -11.24 -9.22
CA PRO A 203 -69.58 -10.87 -8.52
C PRO A 203 -69.29 -10.43 -7.07
N ALA A 204 -69.88 -9.30 -6.71
CA ALA A 204 -70.02 -8.84 -5.34
C ALA A 204 -71.02 -9.74 -4.60
N LEU A 205 -70.69 -10.21 -3.40
CA LEU A 205 -71.66 -10.57 -2.37
C LEU A 205 -71.16 -10.22 -0.96
N VAL A 206 -72.03 -9.49 -0.28
CA VAL A 206 -72.00 -9.04 1.12
C VAL A 206 -72.15 -10.23 2.07
N GLY A 207 -71.46 -10.23 3.22
CA GLY A 207 -71.81 -11.13 4.33
C GLY A 207 -70.86 -11.11 5.53
N ASN A 208 -71.25 -10.41 6.59
CA ASN A 208 -70.68 -10.53 7.94
C ASN A 208 -70.96 -11.93 8.53
N GLY A 209 -70.01 -12.51 9.27
CA GLY A 209 -70.30 -13.61 10.19
C GLY A 209 -69.09 -14.47 10.58
N ALA A 210 -68.71 -14.37 11.85
CA ALA A 210 -67.70 -15.14 12.59
C ALA A 210 -67.48 -16.61 12.20
N ARG A 211 -66.22 -17.06 12.23
CA ARG A 211 -65.74 -18.25 12.96
C ARG A 211 -64.21 -18.37 12.90
N ASP A 212 -63.68 -18.86 14.01
CA ASP A 212 -62.29 -19.17 14.34
C ASP A 212 -61.61 -20.10 13.32
N ASP A 213 -60.31 -19.91 13.06
CA ASP A 213 -59.25 -20.89 13.37
C ASP A 213 -57.88 -20.45 12.79
N ALA A 214 -56.94 -20.27 13.73
CA ALA A 214 -55.50 -20.55 13.71
C ALA A 214 -54.59 -20.25 12.48
N GLU A 215 -53.55 -19.43 12.79
CA GLU A 215 -52.12 -19.55 12.43
C GLU A 215 -51.71 -19.52 10.94
N ASP A 216 -50.93 -18.52 10.50
CA ASP A 216 -49.46 -18.66 10.52
C ASP A 216 -48.70 -17.38 10.08
N ALA A 217 -47.48 -17.26 10.64
CA ALA A 217 -46.31 -16.52 10.16
C ALA A 217 -46.32 -14.97 10.04
N GLN A 218 -46.30 -14.27 11.19
CA GLN A 218 -45.44 -13.09 11.36
C GLN A 218 -44.02 -13.53 11.75
N GLY A 219 -43.17 -13.82 10.77
CA GLY A 219 -41.72 -13.94 10.94
C GLY A 219 -41.05 -12.63 10.53
N GLY A 220 -40.12 -12.01 11.26
CA GLY A 220 -39.43 -12.46 12.45
C GLY A 220 -38.18 -11.59 12.61
N ILE A 221 -38.32 -10.42 13.25
CA ILE A 221 -37.17 -9.68 13.76
C ILE A 221 -36.85 -10.27 15.14
N ARG A 222 -35.92 -11.23 15.19
CA ARG A 222 -35.38 -11.71 16.47
C ARG A 222 -33.88 -11.97 16.37
N ASN A 223 -33.13 -10.93 16.77
CA ASN A 223 -32.11 -11.01 17.81
C ASN A 223 -31.10 -12.17 17.66
N LEU A 224 -30.02 -11.92 16.90
CA LEU A 224 -28.82 -12.76 16.85
C LEU A 224 -28.19 -12.85 18.24
N ASN A 225 -28.58 -13.87 19.01
CA ASN A 225 -28.02 -14.16 20.32
C ASN A 225 -26.75 -15.00 20.14
N LEU A 226 -25.60 -14.44 20.52
CA LEU A 226 -24.23 -14.93 20.30
C LEU A 226 -23.81 -16.14 21.17
N ASN A 227 -24.75 -16.99 21.60
CA ASN A 227 -24.45 -18.17 22.42
C ASN A 227 -24.88 -19.45 21.68
N ASP A 228 -24.26 -19.69 20.55
CA ASP A 228 -24.54 -20.85 19.70
C ASP A 228 -23.48 -21.93 19.94
N GLU A 229 -23.81 -22.89 20.80
CA GLU A 229 -22.99 -24.05 21.20
C GLU A 229 -22.83 -25.10 20.07
N ARG A 230 -23.09 -24.75 18.81
CA ARG A 230 -23.01 -25.64 17.64
C ARG A 230 -21.60 -26.05 17.20
N PHE A 231 -20.57 -25.63 17.94
CA PHE A 231 -19.17 -25.97 17.67
C PHE A 231 -18.54 -26.84 18.77
N ALA A 232 -19.34 -27.35 19.72
CA ALA A 232 -18.84 -28.02 20.91
C ALA A 232 -18.52 -29.52 20.74
N ASP A 233 -18.66 -30.11 19.55
CA ASP A 233 -18.50 -31.56 19.34
C ASP A 233 -17.48 -31.96 18.26
N ALA A 234 -16.61 -31.05 17.80
CA ALA A 234 -15.55 -31.37 16.85
C ALA A 234 -14.26 -31.85 17.54
N ASP A 235 -14.35 -32.98 18.26
CA ASP A 235 -13.20 -33.79 18.71
C ASP A 235 -13.52 -35.29 18.51
N GLU A 236 -12.97 -35.92 17.47
CA GLU A 236 -12.40 -37.30 17.46
C GLU A 236 -11.58 -37.57 16.19
#